data_AF-A0A970LE95-F1
#
_entry.id   AF-A0A970LE95-F1
#
_cell.length_a   1.000
_cell.length_b   1.000
_cell.length_c   1.000
_cell.angle_alpha   90.00
_cell.angle_beta   90.00
_cell.angle_gamma   90.00
#
_symmetry.space_group_name_H-M   'P 1'
#
loop_
_entity.id
_entity.type
_entity.pdbx_description
1 polymer ?
#
loop_
_entity_poly.entity_id
_entity_poly.type
_entity_poly.pdbx_seq_one_letter_code
_entity_poly.pdbx_strand_id
1 'polypeptide(L)' 'MMACEISFEKGAQGSAHAHPHEQIGYVVRGRFLLTLDGETVEVVAGDTYYVRPN' A
#
# COMPACT_ATOMS: atom_id res chain seq x y z
N MET A 1 5.30 15.52 7.05
CA MET A 1 4.30 14.69 6.36
C MET A 1 4.52 14.85 4.85
N MET A 2 4.74 13.76 4.15
CA MET A 2 4.77 13.73 2.68
C MET A 2 3.52 12.97 2.23
N ALA A 3 2.76 13.54 1.30
CA ALA A 3 1.59 12.90 0.73
C ALA A 3 1.85 12.67 -0.76
N CYS A 4 1.55 11.45 -1.23
CA CYS A 4 1.68 11.05 -2.61
C CYS A 4 0.38 10.37 -3.04
N GLU A 5 -0.06 10.63 -4.26
CA GLU A 5 -1.08 9.82 -4.92
C GLU A 5 -0.38 8.84 -5.85
N ILE A 6 -0.64 7.55 -5.67
CA ILE A 6 0.01 6.48 -6.43
C ILE A 6 -1.07 5.75 -7.21
N SER A 7 -0.90 5.67 -8.52
CA SER A 7 -1.79 4.93 -9.43
C SER A 7 -1.04 3.77 -10.06
N PHE A 8 -1.73 2.63 -10.17
CA PHE A 8 -1.22 1.41 -10.79
C PHE A 8 -2.10 1.01 -11.97
N GLU A 9 -1.46 0.60 -13.07
CA GLU A 9 -2.13 -0.09 -14.15
C GLU A 9 -2.57 -1.50 -13.70
N LYS A 10 -3.61 -2.04 -14.34
CA LYS A 10 -4.10 -3.38 -14.00
C LYS A 10 -3.00 -4.43 -14.22
N GLY A 11 -2.69 -5.18 -13.16
CA GLY A 11 -1.65 -6.20 -13.17
C GLY A 11 -0.24 -5.69 -12.87
N ALA A 12 -0.08 -4.39 -12.60
CA ALA A 12 1.19 -3.86 -12.09
C ALA A 12 1.54 -4.49 -10.74
N GLN A 13 2.84 -4.72 -10.53
CA GLN A 13 3.37 -5.28 -9.29
C GLN A 13 4.48 -4.37 -8.76
N GLY A 14 4.36 -3.98 -7.50
CA GLY A 14 5.42 -3.27 -6.79
C GLY A 14 6.50 -4.25 -6.32
N SER A 15 7.76 -3.80 -6.32
CA SER A 15 8.85 -4.52 -5.64
C SER A 15 8.72 -4.35 -4.13
N ALA A 16 8.93 -5.42 -3.36
CA ALA A 16 8.99 -5.32 -1.90
C ALA A 16 10.18 -4.44 -1.47
N HIS A 17 9.94 -3.55 -0.51
CA HIS A 17 10.92 -2.62 0.04
C HIS A 17 10.48 -2.13 1.42
N ALA A 18 11.35 -1.38 2.09
CA ALA A 18 11.08 -0.76 3.39
C ALA A 18 11.57 0.70 3.40
N HIS A 19 11.02 1.49 4.31
CA HIS A 19 11.38 2.90 4.51
C HIS A 19 11.62 3.18 5.99
N PRO A 20 12.54 4.10 6.35
CA PRO A 20 12.75 4.50 7.74
C PRO A 20 11.58 5.33 8.31
N HIS A 21 10.60 5.68 7.47
CA HIS A 21 9.43 6.46 7.82
C HIS A 21 8.22 5.56 7.93
N GLU A 22 7.30 5.87 8.85
CA GLU A 22 5.98 5.24 8.85
C GLU A 22 5.19 5.66 7.62
N GLN A 23 4.32 4.76 7.14
CA GLN A 23 3.44 5.03 6.00
C GLN A 23 2.00 4.64 6.34
N ILE A 24 1.08 5.52 5.96
CA ILE A 24 -0.36 5.23 5.98
C ILE A 24 -0.86 5.38 4.54
N GLY A 25 -1.64 4.41 4.08
CA GLY A 25 -2.26 4.45 2.76
C GLY A 25 -3.77 4.32 2.87
N TYR A 26 -4.50 5.10 2.07
CA TYR A 26 -5.94 5.00 1.90
C TYR A 26 -6.25 4.64 0.45
N VAL A 27 -7.08 3.62 0.24
CA VAL A 27 -7.45 3.21 -1.12
C VAL A 27 -8.58 4.09 -1.61
N VAL A 28 -8.25 5.03 -2.48
CA VAL A 28 -9.24 5.95 -3.07
C VAL A 28 -10.20 5.20 -4.01
N ARG A 29 -9.68 4.29 -4.84
CA ARG A 29 -10.47 3.54 -5.83
C ARG A 29 -9.76 2.25 -6.24
N GLY A 30 -10.55 1.22 -6.56
CA GLY A 30 -10.05 -0.06 -7.05
C GLY A 30 -9.78 -1.04 -5.93
N ARG A 31 -8.86 -1.97 -6.17
CA ARG A 31 -8.41 -2.98 -5.21
C ARG A 31 -6.97 -3.38 -5.48
N PHE A 32 -6.27 -3.81 -4.45
CA PHE A 32 -4.87 -4.20 -4.52
C PHE A 32 -4.60 -5.38 -3.58
N LEU A 33 -3.69 -6.27 -3.97
CA LEU A 33 -3.15 -7.29 -3.06
C LEU A 33 -1.94 -6.68 -2.37
N LEU A 34 -2.09 -6.36 -1.09
CA LEU A 34 -1.05 -5.78 -0.28
C LEU A 34 -0.37 -6.87 0.54
N THR A 35 0.94 -7.04 0.36
CA THR A 35 1.76 -7.95 1.15
C THR A 35 2.53 -7.18 2.22
N LEU A 36 2.29 -7.47 3.50
CA LEU A 36 3.00 -6.91 4.64
C LEU A 36 3.45 -8.04 5.56
N ASP A 37 4.69 -8.02 6.03
CA ASP A 37 5.26 -9.04 6.93
C ASP A 37 5.05 -10.49 6.44
N GLY A 38 5.02 -10.70 5.12
CA GLY A 38 4.79 -12.01 4.48
C GLY A 38 3.32 -12.41 4.33
N GLU A 39 2.39 -11.67 4.93
CA GLU A 39 0.95 -11.90 4.78
C GLU A 39 0.39 -11.04 3.65
N THR A 40 -0.49 -11.62 2.84
CA THR A 40 -1.13 -10.90 1.72
C THR A 40 -2.62 -10.75 1.98
N VAL A 41 -3.09 -9.51 1.88
CA VAL A 41 -4.49 -9.13 2.12
C VAL A 41 -4.99 -8.32 0.93
N GLU A 42 -6.23 -8.57 0.49
CA GLU A 42 -6.89 -7.69 -0.48
C GLU A 42 -7.37 -6.43 0.24
N VAL A 43 -6.92 -5.27 -0.22
CA VAL A 43 -7.43 -3.96 0.22
C VAL A 43 -8.30 -3.37 -0.90
N VAL A 44 -9.44 -2.80 -0.53
CA VAL A 44 -10.43 -2.23 -1.45
C VAL A 44 -10.69 -0.76 -1.17
N ALA A 45 -11.37 -0.08 -2.08
CA ALA A 45 -11.73 1.34 -1.92
C ALA A 45 -12.41 1.61 -0.56
N GLY A 46 -11.89 2.60 0.17
CA GLY A 46 -12.33 2.91 1.54
C GLY A 46 -11.44 2.32 2.64
N ASP A 47 -10.64 1.30 2.34
CA ASP A 47 -9.72 0.73 3.32
C ASP A 47 -8.54 1.66 3.59
N THR A 48 -8.05 1.61 4.83
CA THR A 48 -6.79 2.21 5.24
C THR A 48 -5.84 1.12 5.70
N TYR A 49 -4.57 1.25 5.37
CA TYR A 49 -3.52 0.39 5.90
C TYR A 49 -2.39 1.21 6.51
N TYR A 50 -1.72 0.60 7.47
CA TYR A 50 -0.57 1.15 8.18
C TYR A 50 0.65 0.26 7.94
N VAL A 51 1.78 0.89 7.65
CA VAL A 51 3.08 0.24 7.50
C VAL A 51 4.02 0.84 8.53
N ARG A 52 4.56 -0.03 9.39
CA ARG A 52 5.56 0.34 10.39
C ARG A 52 6.85 0.82 9.70
N PRO A 53 7.66 1.66 10.38
CA PRO A 53 9.01 1.96 9.89
C PRO A 53 9.90 0.71 9.83
N ASN A 54 10.73 0.63 8.78
CA ASN A 54 11.68 -0.45 8.44
C ASN A 54 11.02 -1.81 8.21
#